data_AF-R4KJC2-F1
#
_entry.id   AF-R4KJC2-F1
#
_cell.length_a   1.000
_cell.length_b   1.000
_cell.length_c   1.000
_cell.angle_alpha   90.00
_cell.angle_beta   90.00
_cell.angle_gamma   90.00
#
_symmetry.space_group_name_H-M   'P 1'
#
loop_
_entity.id
_entity.type
_entity.pdbx_description
1 polymer ?
#
loop_
_entity_poly.entity_id
_entity_poly.type
_entity_poly.pdbx_seq_one_letter_code
_entity_poly.pdbx_strand_id
1 'polypeptide(L)'
;MDKFFPIAPMDRTSKIMSNPFTTIIAICSIGLIWLIPYIFSPRGYKVTPKGIIIQLKLSSHFISKDKIKSIKLVGSIEPGNGITWLSGQFGYAGLFALKSGSMARVYATCWDNMVQIQTDNIDPYLLSPQDPVNFVKSVKELDRLKSGSR
;
A
#
# COMPACT_ATOMS: atom_id res chain seq x y z
N MET A 1 -42.88 20.23 40.16
CA MET A 1 -42.70 21.41 39.28
C MET A 1 -41.67 21.01 38.26
N ASP A 2 -42.10 20.66 37.06
CA ASP A 2 -41.21 20.10 36.04
C ASP A 2 -40.61 21.25 35.23
N LYS A 3 -39.26 21.28 35.15
CA LYS A 3 -38.51 22.30 34.42
C LYS A 3 -38.19 21.79 33.02
N PHE A 4 -38.75 22.43 32.00
CA PHE A 4 -38.43 22.18 30.60
C PHE A 4 -37.21 23.01 30.19
N PHE A 5 -36.17 22.34 29.66
CA PHE A 5 -34.98 22.99 29.12
C PHE A 5 -34.97 22.81 27.60
N PRO A 6 -35.22 23.86 26.81
CA PRO A 6 -35.18 23.75 25.36
C PRO A 6 -33.76 23.50 24.86
N ILE A 7 -33.65 22.68 23.82
CA ILE A 7 -32.40 22.47 23.07
C ILE A 7 -32.01 23.75 22.35
N ALA A 8 -30.70 24.03 22.30
CA ALA A 8 -30.16 25.16 21.56
C ALA A 8 -30.56 25.09 20.08
N PRO A 9 -30.90 26.22 19.44
CA PRO A 9 -31.34 26.23 18.05
C PRO A 9 -30.23 25.70 17.13
N MET A 10 -30.60 24.72 16.31
CA MET A 10 -29.75 24.13 15.25
C MET A 10 -29.79 25.01 13.98
N ASP A 11 -29.82 26.33 14.12
CA ASP A 11 -30.01 27.27 12.99
C ASP A 11 -28.68 27.76 12.39
N ARG A 12 -27.59 27.72 13.18
CA ARG A 12 -26.25 28.13 12.70
C ARG A 12 -25.64 27.13 11.72
N THR A 13 -25.93 25.83 11.85
CA THR A 13 -25.43 24.76 10.97
C THR A 13 -26.15 24.69 9.62
N SER A 14 -27.42 25.11 9.54
CA SER A 14 -28.21 25.04 8.31
C SER A 14 -27.68 25.98 7.21
N LYS A 15 -27.19 27.18 7.56
CA LYS A 15 -26.56 28.12 6.61
C LYS A 15 -25.24 27.61 6.02
N ILE A 16 -24.50 26.79 6.76
CA ILE A 16 -23.25 26.17 6.27
C ILE A 16 -23.58 25.04 5.29
N MET A 17 -24.66 24.30 5.52
CA MET A 17 -25.15 23.23 4.64
C MET A 17 -25.87 23.72 3.37
N SER A 18 -26.39 24.96 3.35
CA SER A 18 -27.14 25.49 2.20
C SER A 18 -26.30 26.28 1.17
N ASN A 19 -24.98 26.36 1.35
CA ASN A 19 -24.11 27.06 0.41
C ASN A 19 -23.69 26.11 -0.74
N PRO A 20 -23.90 26.46 -2.02
CA PRO A 20 -23.47 25.62 -3.14
C PRO A 20 -21.96 25.33 -3.11
N PHE A 21 -21.14 26.27 -2.62
CA PHE A 21 -19.70 26.06 -2.49
C PHE A 21 -19.32 24.98 -1.47
N THR A 22 -20.01 24.92 -0.32
CA THR A 22 -19.73 23.88 0.68
C THR A 22 -20.14 22.50 0.18
N THR A 23 -21.21 22.43 -0.61
CA THR A 23 -21.66 21.20 -1.27
C THR A 23 -20.64 20.73 -2.32
N ILE A 24 -20.13 21.63 -3.16
CA ILE A 24 -19.09 21.31 -4.16
C ILE A 24 -17.82 20.82 -3.47
N ILE A 25 -17.36 21.51 -2.43
CA ILE A 25 -16.18 21.11 -1.66
C ILE A 25 -16.39 19.72 -1.06
N ALA A 26 -17.55 19.45 -0.45
CA ALA A 26 -17.85 18.14 0.11
C ALA A 26 -17.80 17.01 -0.94
N ILE A 27 -18.40 17.22 -2.12
CA ILE A 27 -18.37 16.24 -3.22
C ILE A 27 -16.93 16.04 -3.73
N CYS A 28 -16.17 17.11 -3.93
CA CYS A 28 -14.78 17.03 -4.35
C CYS A 28 -13.91 16.31 -3.32
N SER A 29 -14.10 16.59 -2.02
CA SER A 29 -13.38 15.91 -0.93
C SER A 29 -13.68 14.43 -0.93
N ILE A 30 -14.94 14.02 -1.07
CA ILE A 30 -15.30 12.60 -1.20
C ILE A 30 -14.60 12.00 -2.42
N GLY A 31 -14.71 12.63 -3.60
CA GLY A 31 -14.05 12.14 -4.81
C GLY A 31 -12.54 11.95 -4.65
N LEU A 32 -11.85 12.91 -4.01
CA LEU A 32 -10.41 12.83 -3.76
C LEU A 32 -10.04 11.72 -2.77
N ILE A 33 -10.83 11.51 -1.72
CA ILE A 33 -10.62 10.44 -0.74
C ILE A 33 -10.65 9.06 -1.41
N TRP A 34 -11.47 8.87 -2.44
CA TRP A 34 -11.51 7.61 -3.20
C TRP A 34 -10.45 7.55 -4.30
N LEU A 35 -10.21 8.65 -5.00
CA LEU A 35 -9.33 8.70 -6.17
C LEU A 35 -7.84 8.55 -5.80
N ILE A 36 -7.40 9.20 -4.72
CA ILE A 36 -6.00 9.18 -4.28
C ILE A 36 -5.53 7.73 -3.98
N PRO A 37 -6.14 6.96 -3.07
CA PRO A 37 -5.75 5.57 -2.81
C PRO A 37 -5.81 4.69 -4.06
N TYR A 38 -6.79 4.93 -4.95
CA TYR A 38 -6.90 4.18 -6.19
C TYR A 38 -5.71 4.39 -7.14
N ILE A 39 -5.16 5.61 -7.24
CA ILE A 39 -4.03 5.92 -8.12
C ILE A 39 -2.71 5.32 -7.58
N PHE A 40 -2.56 5.28 -6.25
CA PHE A 40 -1.39 4.69 -5.60
C PHE A 40 -1.50 3.18 -5.35
N SER A 41 -2.54 2.53 -5.89
CA SER A 41 -2.67 1.07 -5.81
C SER A 41 -1.59 0.36 -6.64
N PRO A 42 -0.97 -0.71 -6.11
CA PRO A 42 -0.13 -1.59 -6.91
C PRO A 42 -0.97 -2.32 -7.96
N ARG A 43 -0.51 -2.29 -9.22
CA ARG A 43 -1.19 -2.88 -10.38
C ARG A 43 -0.54 -4.16 -10.89
N GLY A 44 0.74 -4.33 -10.62
CA GLY A 44 1.45 -5.52 -11.03
C GLY A 44 2.94 -5.45 -10.72
N TYR A 45 3.61 -6.57 -10.96
CA TYR A 45 5.03 -6.74 -10.72
C TYR A 45 5.67 -7.30 -11.99
N LYS A 46 6.80 -6.73 -12.39
CA LYS A 46 7.59 -7.24 -13.51
C LYS A 46 8.99 -7.60 -13.03
N VAL A 47 9.40 -8.83 -13.30
CA VAL A 47 10.77 -9.27 -13.08
C VAL A 47 11.56 -8.99 -14.35
N THR A 48 12.66 -8.26 -14.24
CA THR A 48 13.54 -7.88 -15.36
C THR A 48 14.97 -8.31 -15.07
N PRO A 49 15.87 -8.41 -16.06
CA PRO A 49 17.27 -8.77 -15.84
C PRO A 49 18.01 -7.84 -14.86
N LYS A 50 17.56 -6.58 -14.73
CA LYS A 50 18.15 -5.58 -13.85
C LYS A 50 17.57 -5.61 -12.43
N GLY A 51 16.38 -6.20 -12.23
CA GLY A 51 15.68 -6.16 -10.94
C GLY A 51 14.17 -6.29 -11.07
N ILE A 52 13.45 -5.88 -10.03
CA ILE A 52 12.00 -6.00 -9.92
C ILE A 52 11.37 -4.62 -10.06
N ILE A 53 10.40 -4.48 -10.96
CA ILE A 53 9.60 -3.26 -11.13
C ILE A 53 8.23 -3.52 -10.50
N ILE A 54 7.90 -2.75 -9.46
CA ILE A 54 6.56 -2.65 -8.92
C ILE A 54 5.84 -1.55 -9.70
N GLN A 55 4.75 -1.91 -10.36
CA GLN A 55 3.94 -0.97 -11.13
C GLN A 55 2.81 -0.45 -10.27
N LEU A 56 2.76 0.87 -10.08
CA LEU A 56 1.59 1.58 -9.57
C LEU A 56 0.89 2.26 -10.76
N LYS A 57 -0.29 2.85 -10.56
CA LYS A 57 -1.03 3.44 -11.68
C LYS A 57 -0.36 4.69 -12.26
N LEU A 58 0.19 5.55 -11.40
CA LEU A 58 0.86 6.81 -11.79
C LEU A 58 2.39 6.72 -11.73
N SER A 59 2.93 5.74 -11.03
CA SER A 59 4.37 5.64 -10.77
C SER A 59 4.85 4.19 -10.86
N SER A 60 6.15 3.99 -10.92
CA SER A 60 6.78 2.69 -10.85
C SER A 60 7.93 2.73 -9.86
N HIS A 61 8.00 1.74 -8.98
CA HIS A 61 9.10 1.60 -8.05
C HIS A 61 10.05 0.49 -8.53
N PHE A 62 11.34 0.80 -8.64
CA PHE A 62 12.35 -0.14 -9.10
C PHE A 62 13.24 -0.62 -7.96
N ILE A 63 13.27 -1.93 -7.76
CA ILE A 63 14.16 -2.61 -6.82
C ILE A 63 15.29 -3.24 -7.65
N SER A 64 16.49 -2.68 -7.54
CA SER A 64 17.67 -3.22 -8.22
C SER A 64 18.00 -4.61 -7.69
N LYS A 65 18.32 -5.53 -8.60
CA LYS A 65 18.76 -6.89 -8.28
C LYS A 65 19.97 -6.91 -7.35
N ASP A 66 20.88 -5.96 -7.48
CA ASP A 66 22.11 -5.94 -6.67
C ASP A 66 21.84 -5.71 -5.19
N LYS A 67 20.70 -5.09 -4.87
CA LYS A 67 20.28 -4.84 -3.49
C LYS A 67 19.49 -5.99 -2.90
N ILE A 68 19.10 -7.01 -3.69
CA ILE A 68 18.27 -8.12 -3.22
C ILE A 68 19.18 -9.18 -2.60
N LYS A 69 19.02 -9.43 -1.30
CA LYS A 69 19.77 -10.46 -0.57
C LYS A 69 19.06 -11.80 -0.57
N SER A 70 17.75 -11.79 -0.34
CA SER A 70 16.97 -13.02 -0.30
C SER A 70 15.50 -12.76 -0.62
N ILE A 71 14.84 -13.79 -1.14
CA ILE A 71 13.40 -13.78 -1.41
C ILE A 71 12.76 -15.00 -0.76
N LYS A 72 11.69 -14.79 0.01
CA LYS A 72 10.99 -15.83 0.76
C LYS A 72 9.48 -15.70 0.56
N LEU A 73 8.81 -16.84 0.45
CA LEU A 73 7.36 -16.92 0.56
C LEU A 73 7.01 -16.84 2.05
N VAL A 74 6.17 -15.89 2.44
CA VAL A 74 5.78 -15.69 3.85
C VAL A 74 4.32 -16.06 4.08
N GLY A 75 3.52 -16.24 3.02
CA GLY A 75 2.14 -16.69 3.15
C GLY A 75 1.26 -15.55 3.68
N SER A 76 0.65 -15.72 4.85
CA SER A 76 -0.19 -14.67 5.45
C SER A 76 0.59 -13.87 6.48
N ILE A 77 0.47 -12.54 6.42
CA ILE A 77 1.16 -11.62 7.34
C ILE A 77 0.11 -10.79 8.04
N GLU A 78 0.16 -10.73 9.37
CA GLU A 78 -0.74 -9.87 10.12
C GLU A 78 -0.34 -8.39 9.96
N PRO A 79 -1.20 -7.55 9.38
CA PRO A 79 -0.95 -6.12 9.32
C PRO A 79 -0.90 -5.51 10.72
N GLY A 80 0.05 -4.62 10.95
CA GLY A 80 -0.02 -3.65 12.04
C GLY A 80 -0.39 -2.27 11.50
N ASN A 81 0.28 -1.23 11.98
CA ASN A 81 -0.06 0.16 11.65
C ASN A 81 0.68 0.66 10.39
N GLY A 82 -0.06 1.24 9.45
CA GLY A 82 0.53 2.00 8.34
C GLY A 82 1.12 3.32 8.84
N ILE A 83 2.42 3.54 8.63
CA ILE A 83 3.14 4.72 9.16
C ILE A 83 3.09 5.86 8.15
N THR A 84 3.42 5.59 6.89
CA THR A 84 3.68 6.67 5.92
C THR A 84 2.62 6.82 4.83
N TRP A 85 1.70 5.86 4.62
CA TRP A 85 0.95 5.86 3.36
C TRP A 85 -0.38 5.08 3.34
N LEU A 86 -1.07 5.21 2.20
CA LEU A 86 -2.43 4.75 1.89
C LEU A 86 -2.62 3.26 2.18
N SER A 87 -3.49 2.98 3.14
CA SER A 87 -4.10 1.68 3.37
C SER A 87 -5.58 1.79 3.08
N GLY A 88 -6.14 0.84 2.34
CA GLY A 88 -7.55 0.91 2.00
C GLY A 88 -7.99 -0.15 1.00
N GLN A 89 -9.20 0.05 0.45
CA GLN A 89 -9.87 -0.94 -0.41
C GLN A 89 -9.13 -1.25 -1.72
N PHE A 90 -8.19 -0.39 -2.14
CA PHE A 90 -7.43 -0.56 -3.38
C PHE A 90 -6.02 -1.14 -3.17
N GLY A 91 -5.68 -1.51 -1.94
CA GLY A 91 -4.41 -2.11 -1.57
C GLY A 91 -3.61 -1.27 -0.58
N TYR A 92 -2.36 -1.70 -0.40
CA TYR A 92 -1.40 -1.23 0.59
C TYR A 92 -0.12 -0.87 -0.16
N ALA A 93 0.28 0.39 -0.07
CA ALA A 93 1.55 0.87 -0.60
C ALA A 93 2.18 1.72 0.50
N GLY A 94 3.43 1.49 0.91
CA GLY A 94 4.14 2.34 1.88
C GLY A 94 4.82 1.59 3.02
N LEU A 95 5.20 2.30 4.08
CA LEU A 95 5.84 1.71 5.25
C LEU A 95 4.79 1.29 6.27
N PHE A 96 4.86 0.04 6.71
CA PHE A 96 3.99 -0.54 7.72
C PHE A 96 4.83 -1.08 8.88
N ALA A 97 4.38 -0.80 10.10
CA ALA A 97 4.79 -1.54 11.28
C ALA A 97 4.03 -2.86 11.29
N LEU A 98 4.73 -3.98 11.27
CA LEU A 98 4.14 -5.30 11.44
C LEU A 98 3.87 -5.56 12.92
N LYS A 99 2.91 -6.42 13.25
CA LYS A 99 2.67 -6.83 14.64
C LYS A 99 3.86 -7.53 15.28
N SER A 100 4.75 -8.11 14.48
CA SER A 100 6.03 -8.67 14.93
C SER A 100 7.02 -7.62 15.46
N GLY A 101 6.70 -6.32 15.37
CA GLY A 101 7.56 -5.22 15.78
C GLY A 101 8.58 -4.76 14.73
N SER A 102 8.66 -5.45 13.59
CA SER A 102 9.50 -5.07 12.46
C SER A 102 8.78 -4.11 11.51
N MET A 103 9.51 -3.19 10.89
CA MET A 103 8.97 -2.36 9.81
C MET A 103 9.19 -3.03 8.45
N ALA A 104 8.24 -2.84 7.52
CA ALA A 104 8.35 -3.37 6.18
C ALA A 104 7.72 -2.41 5.16
N ARG A 105 8.31 -2.35 3.96
CA ARG A 105 7.76 -1.62 2.82
C ARG A 105 6.78 -2.53 2.08
N VAL A 106 5.50 -2.25 2.21
CA VAL A 106 4.44 -3.06 1.64
C VAL A 106 3.99 -2.46 0.33
N TYR A 107 3.90 -3.29 -0.70
CA TYR A 107 3.25 -2.99 -1.98
C TYR A 107 2.42 -4.20 -2.35
N ALA A 108 1.21 -4.28 -1.80
CA ALA A 108 0.36 -5.46 -1.85
C ALA A 108 -1.11 -5.09 -2.02
N THR A 109 -1.90 -5.96 -2.64
CA THR A 109 -3.36 -5.80 -2.75
C THR A 109 -4.10 -6.54 -1.64
N CYS A 110 -3.55 -7.65 -1.14
CA CYS A 110 -4.02 -8.38 0.04
C CYS A 110 -2.84 -8.76 0.94
N TRP A 111 -3.14 -9.28 2.14
CA TRP A 111 -2.13 -9.72 3.12
C TRP A 111 -1.86 -11.24 3.08
N ASP A 112 -2.46 -11.93 2.11
CA ASP A 112 -2.28 -13.36 1.87
C ASP A 112 -1.32 -13.60 0.72
N ASN A 113 -0.69 -14.78 0.69
CA ASN A 113 0.25 -15.18 -0.36
C ASN A 113 1.42 -14.20 -0.58
N MET A 114 1.86 -13.58 0.52
CA MET A 114 2.89 -12.57 0.55
C MET A 114 4.27 -13.14 0.24
N VAL A 115 5.04 -12.33 -0.49
CA VAL A 115 6.44 -12.55 -0.82
C VAL A 115 7.26 -11.47 -0.14
N GLN A 116 8.23 -11.88 0.68
CA GLN A 116 9.18 -11.00 1.32
C GLN A 116 10.48 -10.95 0.54
N ILE A 117 10.92 -9.75 0.23
CA ILE A 117 12.21 -9.47 -0.41
C ILE A 117 13.07 -8.75 0.62
N GLN A 118 14.10 -9.43 1.12
CA GLN A 118 15.12 -8.78 1.91
C GLN A 118 16.07 -8.04 0.99
N THR A 119 16.29 -6.76 1.29
CA THR A 119 17.27 -5.94 0.58
C THR A 119 18.44 -5.57 1.49
N ASP A 120 19.44 -4.85 0.98
CA ASP A 120 20.50 -4.28 1.81
C ASP A 120 19.98 -3.31 2.89
N ASN A 121 18.80 -2.74 2.68
CA ASN A 121 18.14 -1.90 3.67
C ASN A 121 17.60 -2.72 4.84
N ILE A 122 17.47 -2.06 5.99
CA ILE A 122 16.93 -2.63 7.24
C ILE A 122 15.49 -3.14 7.03
N ASP A 123 14.67 -2.39 6.29
CA ASP A 123 13.27 -2.73 6.07
C ASP A 123 13.10 -3.64 4.84
N PRO A 124 12.55 -4.86 4.99
CA PRO A 124 12.22 -5.72 3.87
C PRO A 124 11.04 -5.16 3.06
N TYR A 125 10.96 -5.58 1.80
CA TYR A 125 9.78 -5.34 0.97
C TYR A 125 8.82 -6.52 1.06
N LEU A 126 7.52 -6.22 1.08
CA LEU A 126 6.43 -7.18 1.14
C LEU A 126 5.52 -6.96 -0.07
N LEU A 127 5.41 -7.97 -0.92
CA LEU A 127 4.62 -7.94 -2.16
C LEU A 127 3.56 -9.02 -2.13
N SER A 128 2.43 -8.78 -2.82
CA SER A 128 1.35 -9.77 -3.00
C SER A 128 1.14 -10.06 -4.49
N PRO A 129 2.08 -10.74 -5.17
CA PRO A 129 1.88 -11.18 -6.55
C PRO A 129 0.73 -12.19 -6.64
N GLN A 130 -0.02 -12.14 -7.75
CA GLN A 130 -1.12 -13.09 -8.00
C GLN A 130 -0.64 -14.54 -8.02
N ASP A 131 0.58 -14.78 -8.52
CA ASP A 131 1.26 -16.07 -8.49
C ASP A 131 2.60 -15.94 -7.77
N PRO A 132 2.64 -16.18 -6.45
CA PRO A 132 3.85 -15.98 -5.67
C PRO A 132 4.91 -17.05 -5.93
N VAL A 133 4.50 -18.26 -6.32
CA VAL A 133 5.42 -19.38 -6.57
C VAL A 133 6.23 -19.10 -7.83
N ASN A 134 5.55 -18.75 -8.93
CA ASN A 134 6.24 -18.42 -10.17
C ASN A 134 7.05 -17.13 -10.04
N PHE A 135 6.55 -16.13 -9.31
CA PHE A 135 7.31 -14.90 -9.04
C PHE A 135 8.65 -15.19 -8.33
N VAL A 136 8.62 -15.97 -7.25
CA VAL A 136 9.84 -16.35 -6.52
C VAL A 136 10.78 -17.16 -7.39
N LYS A 137 10.26 -18.06 -8.23
CA LYS A 137 11.05 -18.86 -9.17
C LYS A 137 11.80 -17.98 -10.18
N SER A 138 11.11 -17.03 -10.82
CA SER A 138 11.72 -16.11 -11.78
C SER A 138 12.81 -15.23 -11.15
N VAL A 139 12.61 -14.79 -9.89
CA VAL A 139 13.64 -14.01 -9.18
C VAL A 139 14.85 -14.87 -8.80
N LYS A 140 14.64 -16.15 -8.44
CA LYS A 140 15.76 -17.08 -8.17
C LYS A 140 16.54 -17.44 -9.43
N GLU A 141 15.86 -17.64 -10.56
CA GLU A 141 16.51 -17.84 -11.86
C GLU A 141 17.36 -16.63 -12.23
N LEU A 142 16.82 -15.42 -12.00
CA LEU A 142 17.58 -14.19 -12.17
C LEU A 142 18.86 -14.20 -11.33
N ASP A 143 18.80 -14.58 -10.05
CA ASP A 143 19.99 -14.63 -9.18
C ASP A 143 21.03 -15.67 -9.64
N ARG A 144 20.59 -16.86 -10.07
CA ARG A 144 21.48 -17.88 -10.64
C ARG A 144 22.26 -17.40 -11.86
N LEU A 145 21.61 -16.63 -12.74
CA LEU A 145 22.28 -16.02 -13.90
C LEU A 145 23.36 -15.00 -13.50
N LYS A 146 23.28 -14.38 -12.31
CA LYS A 146 24.35 -13.51 -11.79
C LYS A 146 25.55 -14.32 -11.33
N SER A 147 25.30 -15.48 -10.72
CA SER A 147 26.36 -16.34 -10.18
C SER A 147 27.11 -17.14 -11.26
N GLY A 148 26.50 -17.36 -12.43
CA GLY A 148 27.13 -18.07 -13.56
C GLY A 148 27.86 -17.18 -14.58
N SER A 149 27.85 -15.86 -14.40
CA SER A 149 28.50 -14.88 -15.28
C SER A 149 29.74 -14.22 -14.64
N ARG A 150 30.25 -14.80 -13.54
CA ARG A 150 31.49 -14.40 -12.88
C ARG A 150 32.57 -15.44 -13.09
#